data_AF-A0A9E3RMU9-F1
#
_entry.id   AF-A0A9E3RMU9-F1
#
_cell.length_a   1.000
_cell.length_b   1.000
_cell.length_c   1.000
_cell.angle_alpha   90.00
_cell.angle_beta   90.00
_cell.angle_gamma   90.00
#
_symmetry.space_group_name_H-M   'P 1'
#
loop_
_entity.id
_entity.type
_entity.pdbx_description
1 polymer ?
#
loop_
_entity_poly.entity_id
_entity_poly.type
_entity_poly.pdbx_seq_one_letter_code
_entity_poly.pdbx_strand_id
1 'polypeptide(L)'
;MLHLFYRIAFAILLSFSLQCFSQVPTNGLMLWMPFSGNANDQSGNARNGTVNGATLTTDRFGNANSAYNFNGTSNNISIANFPLTTARITVSFWFNTTDVNRNQRVINHLWPTGSFSTAVQPSGVIRASIISDTSGQVETYYNASVAANTWHHYVIVYDGTALKLYYDNQLVGTTNAQKALGSTTKTLFIGGGNGYEFLGKIDDIRIYNRALNTTEINAVYTETPCTYIVYNTVTDTVRVTVRDTIRTTVRDTLKITQRDTIKVTVRDTVKFTIRDTLRITFRDTVKVAVTDTLIIKLKTTDVPVEQFTTIKVYPNPSTDKIFVDIGDVTKLSGYLIKFYNSLGQLVVSKLVTQPLIEVEVKELGSKGAYNIEVLDSSNKVVALRKILIY
;
A
#
# COMPACT_ATOMS: atom_id res chain seq x y z
N MET A 1 8.09 -9.24 7.10
CA MET A 1 7.83 -8.23 6.05
C MET A 1 7.99 -8.81 4.63
N LEU A 2 9.11 -9.50 4.33
CA LEU A 2 9.37 -10.10 3.01
C LEU A 2 8.30 -11.12 2.54
N HIS A 3 7.85 -12.02 3.42
CA HIS A 3 6.80 -13.01 3.09
C HIS A 3 5.42 -12.40 2.79
N LEU A 4 5.10 -11.24 3.36
CA LEU A 4 3.85 -10.55 3.09
C LEU A 4 3.86 -9.93 1.67
N PHE A 5 5.01 -9.41 1.25
CA PHE A 5 5.24 -8.92 -0.12
C PHE A 5 5.04 -10.01 -1.17
N TYR A 6 5.60 -11.22 -0.96
CA TYR A 6 5.42 -12.33 -1.89
C TYR A 6 3.96 -12.80 -2.02
N ARG A 7 3.22 -12.83 -0.90
CA ARG A 7 1.80 -13.22 -0.90
C ARG A 7 0.91 -12.19 -1.58
N ILE A 8 1.18 -10.90 -1.37
CA ILE A 8 0.46 -9.80 -2.04
C ILE A 8 0.79 -9.77 -3.54
N ALA A 9 2.06 -9.89 -3.92
CA ALA A 9 2.47 -9.95 -5.32
C ALA A 9 1.84 -11.15 -6.05
N PHE A 10 1.77 -12.32 -5.40
CA PHE A 10 1.14 -13.52 -5.97
C PHE A 10 -0.38 -13.38 -6.12
N ALA A 11 -1.07 -12.83 -5.12
CA ALA A 11 -2.52 -12.59 -5.20
C ALA A 11 -2.87 -11.56 -6.29
N ILE A 12 -2.04 -10.52 -6.43
CA ILE A 12 -2.17 -9.50 -7.47
C ILE A 12 -1.97 -10.11 -8.86
N LEU A 13 -0.90 -10.89 -9.08
CA LEU A 13 -0.65 -11.62 -10.33
C LEU A 13 -1.80 -12.57 -10.70
N LEU A 14 -2.36 -13.29 -9.72
CA LEU A 14 -3.48 -14.20 -9.93
C LEU A 14 -4.76 -13.45 -10.30
N SER A 15 -5.04 -12.30 -9.65
CA SER A 15 -6.21 -11.46 -9.95
C SER A 15 -6.16 -10.79 -11.33
N PHE A 16 -4.96 -10.48 -11.85
CA PHE A 16 -4.80 -9.87 -13.17
C PHE A 16 -4.91 -10.87 -14.32
N SER A 17 -4.47 -12.12 -14.11
CA SER A 17 -4.68 -13.19 -15.08
C SER A 17 -6.18 -13.41 -15.38
N LEU A 18 -7.04 -13.21 -14.38
CA LEU A 18 -8.50 -13.32 -14.49
C LEU A 18 -9.16 -12.14 -15.24
N GLN A 19 -8.60 -10.93 -15.21
CA GLN A 19 -9.20 -9.76 -15.87
C GLN A 19 -9.06 -9.81 -17.40
N CYS A 20 -7.97 -10.41 -17.90
CA CYS A 20 -7.74 -10.61 -19.33
C CYS A 20 -8.80 -11.53 -19.97
N PHE A 21 -9.25 -12.54 -19.22
CA PHE A 21 -10.27 -13.50 -19.67
C PHE A 21 -11.72 -13.04 -19.45
N SER A 22 -11.95 -12.03 -18.61
CA SER A 22 -13.31 -11.61 -18.21
C SER A 22 -14.10 -10.95 -19.36
N GLN A 23 -13.41 -10.40 -20.37
CA GLN A 23 -14.05 -9.64 -21.45
C GLN A 23 -14.38 -10.50 -22.69
N VAL A 24 -13.63 -11.59 -22.91
CA VAL A 24 -13.83 -12.46 -24.08
C VAL A 24 -14.89 -13.52 -23.77
N PRO A 25 -15.91 -13.72 -24.63
CA PRO A 25 -16.95 -14.71 -24.36
C PRO A 25 -16.38 -16.13 -24.27
N THR A 26 -16.75 -16.85 -23.22
CA THR A 26 -16.42 -18.28 -23.01
C THR A 26 -17.64 -19.19 -23.15
N ASN A 27 -18.85 -18.64 -23.03
CA ASN A 27 -20.08 -19.39 -23.27
C ASN A 27 -20.11 -19.91 -24.70
N GLY A 28 -20.32 -21.22 -24.86
CA GLY A 28 -20.40 -21.88 -26.16
C GLY A 28 -19.06 -22.04 -26.87
N LEU A 29 -17.93 -21.73 -26.22
CA LEU A 29 -16.59 -21.90 -26.78
C LEU A 29 -16.26 -23.39 -26.95
N MET A 30 -15.98 -23.79 -28.18
CA MET A 30 -15.65 -25.16 -28.57
C MET A 30 -14.15 -25.37 -28.77
N LEU A 31 -13.46 -24.34 -29.23
CA LEU A 31 -12.03 -24.40 -29.54
C LEU A 31 -11.45 -23.03 -29.30
N TRP A 32 -10.29 -22.97 -28.65
CA TRP A 32 -9.48 -21.77 -28.60
C TRP A 32 -8.02 -22.15 -28.75
N MET A 33 -7.37 -21.67 -29.81
CA MET A 33 -5.97 -21.91 -30.10
C MET A 33 -5.25 -20.55 -30.18
N PRO A 34 -4.67 -20.07 -29.08
CA PRO A 34 -3.89 -18.84 -29.07
C PRO A 34 -2.47 -18.99 -29.63
N PHE A 35 -2.11 -20.20 -30.07
CA PHE A 35 -0.80 -20.56 -30.60
C PHE A 35 0.41 -20.13 -29.77
N SER A 36 0.28 -20.12 -28.43
CA SER A 36 1.32 -19.81 -27.46
C SER A 36 2.37 -20.93 -27.33
N GLY A 37 3.13 -21.14 -28.40
CA GLY A 37 4.24 -22.10 -28.50
C GLY A 37 3.83 -23.51 -28.94
N ASN A 38 2.55 -23.77 -29.18
CA ASN A 38 2.04 -25.07 -29.62
C ASN A 38 0.64 -24.92 -30.25
N ALA A 39 0.09 -26.02 -30.78
CA ALA A 39 -1.26 -26.08 -31.34
C ALA A 39 -2.28 -26.70 -30.35
N ASN A 40 -2.14 -26.43 -29.05
CA ASN A 40 -3.07 -26.98 -28.05
C ASN A 40 -4.34 -26.15 -27.94
N ASP A 41 -5.44 -26.82 -27.60
CA ASP A 41 -6.72 -26.20 -27.28
C ASP A 41 -6.73 -25.70 -25.83
N GLN A 42 -6.95 -24.40 -25.67
CA GLN A 42 -7.06 -23.70 -24.39
C GLN A 42 -8.52 -23.43 -23.97
N SER A 43 -9.51 -23.92 -24.73
CA SER A 43 -10.92 -23.79 -24.35
C SER A 43 -11.36 -24.72 -23.22
N GLY A 44 -10.52 -25.70 -22.85
CA GLY A 44 -10.86 -26.75 -21.88
C GLY A 44 -11.57 -27.97 -22.49
N ASN A 45 -11.72 -28.03 -23.82
CA ASN A 45 -12.35 -29.17 -24.50
C ASN A 45 -11.38 -30.25 -24.98
N ALA A 46 -10.07 -30.08 -24.74
CA ALA A 46 -9.00 -31.01 -25.10
C ALA A 46 -8.93 -31.34 -26.60
N ARG A 47 -9.30 -30.39 -27.48
CA ARG A 47 -9.29 -30.55 -28.95
C ARG A 47 -7.97 -30.09 -29.57
N ASN A 48 -6.86 -30.69 -29.13
CA ASN A 48 -5.51 -30.30 -29.58
C ASN A 48 -5.31 -30.58 -31.09
N GLY A 49 -4.63 -29.66 -31.76
CA GLY A 49 -4.28 -29.78 -33.17
C GLY A 49 -3.03 -30.62 -33.40
N THR A 50 -3.05 -31.43 -34.46
CA THR A 50 -1.85 -32.10 -34.99
C THR A 50 -1.21 -31.21 -36.04
N VAL A 51 0.05 -30.83 -35.82
CA VAL A 51 0.80 -29.95 -36.74
C VAL A 51 1.44 -30.77 -37.85
N ASN A 52 1.04 -30.52 -39.10
CA ASN A 52 1.58 -31.16 -40.30
C ASN A 52 2.44 -30.15 -41.07
N GLY A 53 3.70 -29.99 -40.64
CA GLY A 53 4.72 -29.18 -41.32
C GLY A 53 4.64 -27.66 -41.13
N ALA A 54 3.52 -27.11 -40.62
CA ALA A 54 3.44 -25.70 -40.26
C ALA A 54 4.44 -25.38 -39.12
N THR A 55 5.03 -24.18 -39.15
CA THR A 55 6.07 -23.78 -38.20
C THR A 55 5.66 -22.59 -37.36
N LEU A 56 6.05 -22.55 -36.10
CA LEU A 56 5.82 -21.40 -35.22
C LEU A 56 6.47 -20.12 -35.79
N THR A 57 5.81 -18.99 -35.59
CA THR A 57 6.24 -17.67 -36.06
C THR A 57 5.75 -16.56 -35.12
N THR A 58 6.04 -15.31 -35.49
CA THR A 58 5.62 -14.12 -34.76
C THR A 58 4.15 -13.77 -35.01
N ASP A 59 3.42 -13.43 -33.95
CA ASP A 59 2.01 -13.00 -33.99
C ASP A 59 1.81 -11.53 -34.43
N ARG A 60 0.59 -11.02 -34.30
CA ARG A 60 0.22 -9.62 -34.59
C ARG A 60 0.76 -8.58 -33.62
N PHE A 61 1.27 -9.01 -32.48
CA PHE A 61 1.84 -8.15 -31.44
C PHE A 61 3.38 -8.21 -31.39
N GLY A 62 4.01 -8.99 -32.27
CA GLY A 62 5.46 -9.14 -32.28
C GLY A 62 5.98 -10.23 -31.33
N ASN A 63 5.09 -11.02 -30.70
CA ASN A 63 5.51 -12.11 -29.81
C ASN A 63 6.00 -13.30 -30.63
N ALA A 64 7.20 -13.79 -30.33
CA ALA A 64 7.77 -14.96 -30.99
C ALA A 64 7.03 -16.25 -30.59
N ASN A 65 6.89 -17.17 -31.54
CA ASN A 65 6.23 -18.47 -31.34
C ASN A 65 4.78 -18.36 -30.87
N SER A 66 4.07 -17.31 -31.29
CA SER A 66 2.68 -17.04 -30.92
C SER A 66 1.71 -17.15 -32.10
N ALA A 67 2.18 -17.60 -33.27
CA ALA A 67 1.36 -17.87 -34.45
C ALA A 67 1.96 -19.04 -35.26
N TYR A 68 1.24 -19.56 -36.25
CA TYR A 68 1.79 -20.55 -37.19
C TYR A 68 1.90 -19.99 -38.60
N ASN A 69 3.01 -20.30 -39.27
CA ASN A 69 3.27 -20.03 -40.68
C ASN A 69 3.01 -21.29 -41.52
N PHE A 70 2.33 -21.12 -42.65
CA PHE A 70 1.93 -22.14 -43.60
C PHE A 70 2.55 -21.86 -44.96
N ASN A 71 3.07 -22.91 -45.60
CA ASN A 71 3.84 -22.81 -46.85
C ASN A 71 3.00 -22.78 -48.14
N GLY A 72 1.67 -22.83 -48.06
CA GLY A 72 0.79 -22.82 -49.23
C GLY A 72 0.92 -24.03 -50.16
N THR A 73 1.47 -25.17 -49.72
CA THR A 73 1.58 -26.36 -50.57
C THR A 73 1.16 -27.66 -49.88
N SER A 74 1.47 -27.81 -48.60
CA SER A 74 1.22 -29.06 -47.87
C SER A 74 0.93 -28.85 -46.39
N ASN A 75 1.27 -27.67 -45.83
CA ASN A 75 1.12 -27.44 -44.41
C ASN A 75 -0.34 -27.32 -43.99
N ASN A 76 -0.66 -27.93 -42.87
CA ASN A 76 -1.93 -27.73 -42.17
C ASN A 76 -1.78 -28.07 -40.69
N ILE A 77 -2.75 -27.65 -39.89
CA ILE A 77 -3.01 -28.19 -38.56
C ILE A 77 -4.38 -28.85 -38.61
N SER A 78 -4.46 -30.11 -38.18
CA SER A 78 -5.69 -30.90 -38.24
C SER A 78 -6.19 -31.29 -36.86
N ILE A 79 -7.50 -31.18 -36.64
CA ILE A 79 -8.19 -31.74 -35.49
C ILE A 79 -9.18 -32.78 -36.01
N ALA A 80 -8.87 -34.05 -35.79
CA ALA A 80 -9.72 -35.16 -36.21
C ALA A 80 -11.03 -35.18 -35.41
N ASN A 81 -12.11 -35.64 -36.05
CA ASN A 81 -13.41 -35.84 -35.42
C ASN A 81 -13.95 -34.60 -34.69
N PHE A 82 -13.74 -33.40 -35.24
CA PHE A 82 -14.21 -32.16 -34.64
C PHE A 82 -15.75 -32.16 -34.61
N PRO A 83 -16.39 -32.17 -33.43
CA PRO A 83 -17.83 -32.31 -33.36
C PRO A 83 -18.50 -30.98 -33.69
N LEU A 84 -19.42 -30.98 -34.64
CA LEU A 84 -20.39 -29.91 -34.82
C LEU A 84 -21.79 -30.49 -34.67
N THR A 85 -22.48 -30.07 -33.62
CA THR A 85 -23.82 -30.57 -33.26
C THR A 85 -24.89 -29.49 -33.29
N THR A 86 -24.53 -28.25 -33.69
CA THR A 86 -25.38 -27.08 -33.57
C THR A 86 -25.77 -26.49 -34.91
N ALA A 87 -27.00 -25.97 -35.00
CA ALA A 87 -27.49 -25.22 -36.16
C ALA A 87 -26.92 -23.79 -36.25
N ARG A 88 -25.98 -23.42 -35.38
CA ARG A 88 -25.39 -22.08 -35.23
C ARG A 88 -23.90 -22.22 -34.97
N ILE A 89 -23.10 -21.33 -35.53
CA ILE A 89 -21.66 -21.35 -35.36
C ILE A 89 -21.05 -19.96 -35.51
N THR A 90 -20.01 -19.68 -34.74
CA THR A 90 -19.10 -18.58 -35.01
C THR A 90 -17.67 -19.11 -35.11
N VAL A 91 -16.94 -18.68 -36.15
CA VAL A 91 -15.51 -18.97 -36.31
C VAL A 91 -14.80 -17.63 -36.42
N SER A 92 -13.82 -17.42 -35.56
CA SER A 92 -13.02 -16.19 -35.44
C SER A 92 -11.55 -16.55 -35.51
N PHE A 93 -10.75 -15.81 -36.26
CA PHE A 93 -9.31 -15.99 -36.32
C PHE A 93 -8.64 -14.73 -36.87
N TRP A 94 -7.35 -14.60 -36.61
CA TRP A 94 -6.48 -13.65 -37.27
C TRP A 94 -5.69 -14.36 -38.36
N PHE A 95 -5.51 -13.70 -39.51
CA PHE A 95 -4.68 -14.21 -40.59
C PHE A 95 -3.86 -13.11 -41.25
N ASN A 96 -2.76 -13.51 -41.87
CA ASN A 96 -1.89 -12.64 -42.66
C ASN A 96 -1.38 -13.47 -43.84
N THR A 97 -1.89 -13.21 -45.06
CA THR A 97 -1.46 -13.92 -46.27
C THR A 97 -0.44 -13.12 -47.05
N THR A 98 0.53 -13.79 -47.67
CA THR A 98 1.49 -13.15 -48.57
C THR A 98 1.00 -13.12 -50.01
N ASP A 99 -0.07 -13.86 -50.34
CA ASP A 99 -0.58 -13.98 -51.70
C ASP A 99 -2.11 -13.96 -51.72
N VAL A 100 -2.65 -12.87 -52.26
CA VAL A 100 -4.10 -12.61 -52.37
C VAL A 100 -4.67 -13.00 -53.73
N ASN A 101 -3.86 -13.61 -54.60
CA ASN A 101 -4.27 -14.03 -55.95
C ASN A 101 -4.54 -15.53 -56.07
N ARG A 102 -4.51 -16.25 -54.94
CA ARG A 102 -4.72 -17.70 -54.85
C ARG A 102 -6.11 -18.02 -54.32
N ASN A 103 -6.62 -19.17 -54.71
CA ASN A 103 -7.76 -19.79 -54.04
C ASN A 103 -7.23 -20.68 -52.92
N GLN A 104 -7.40 -20.24 -51.67
CA GLN A 104 -6.84 -20.89 -50.49
C GLN A 104 -7.86 -20.90 -49.35
N ARG A 105 -7.87 -21.97 -48.54
CA ARG A 105 -8.74 -22.09 -47.37
C ARG A 105 -7.96 -21.79 -46.10
N VAL A 106 -8.56 -20.97 -45.22
CA VAL A 106 -7.91 -20.58 -43.96
C VAL A 106 -8.34 -21.51 -42.84
N ILE A 107 -9.65 -21.61 -42.56
CA ILE A 107 -10.22 -22.56 -41.61
C ILE A 107 -11.41 -23.25 -42.27
N ASN A 108 -11.44 -24.58 -42.28
CA ASN A 108 -12.55 -25.34 -42.85
C ASN A 108 -12.79 -26.65 -42.10
N HIS A 109 -14.08 -26.94 -41.87
CA HIS A 109 -14.52 -28.23 -41.39
C HIS A 109 -14.82 -29.11 -42.60
N LEU A 110 -13.78 -29.73 -43.17
CA LEU A 110 -13.76 -30.58 -44.37
C LEU A 110 -14.51 -30.03 -45.60
N TRP A 111 -13.81 -29.29 -46.48
CA TRP A 111 -14.36 -28.90 -47.80
C TRP A 111 -14.26 -30.07 -48.82
N PRO A 112 -15.26 -30.35 -49.68
CA PRO A 112 -16.56 -29.66 -49.84
C PRO A 112 -17.74 -30.33 -49.12
N THR A 113 -17.53 -31.40 -48.36
CA THR A 113 -18.60 -32.25 -47.77
C THR A 113 -18.69 -32.10 -46.25
N GLY A 114 -18.67 -30.85 -45.80
CA GLY A 114 -18.49 -30.50 -44.40
C GLY A 114 -19.49 -29.47 -43.94
N SER A 115 -19.10 -28.62 -42.98
CA SER A 115 -20.05 -27.69 -42.34
C SER A 115 -19.79 -26.23 -42.63
N PHE A 116 -18.52 -25.85 -42.71
CA PHE A 116 -18.15 -24.48 -43.03
C PHE A 116 -16.78 -24.42 -43.68
N SER A 117 -16.52 -23.32 -44.37
CA SER A 117 -15.20 -22.99 -44.87
C SER A 117 -15.02 -21.48 -45.01
N THR A 118 -13.83 -20.99 -44.66
CA THR A 118 -13.37 -19.65 -45.01
C THR A 118 -12.29 -19.74 -46.08
N ALA A 119 -12.28 -18.76 -46.99
CA ALA A 119 -11.35 -18.73 -48.10
C ALA A 119 -10.89 -17.30 -48.40
N VAL A 120 -9.65 -17.19 -48.86
CA VAL A 120 -9.17 -16.05 -49.66
C VAL A 120 -9.15 -16.53 -51.11
N GLN A 121 -9.74 -15.75 -52.01
CA GLN A 121 -9.84 -16.01 -53.44
C GLN A 121 -9.02 -14.98 -54.21
N PRO A 122 -8.79 -15.20 -55.52
CA PRO A 122 -8.11 -14.23 -56.36
C PRO A 122 -8.67 -12.81 -56.23
N SER A 123 -7.81 -11.81 -56.42
CA SER A 123 -8.13 -10.40 -56.18
C SER A 123 -8.43 -10.05 -54.72
N GLY A 124 -8.00 -10.89 -53.78
CA GLY A 124 -8.17 -10.68 -52.35
C GLY A 124 -9.60 -10.77 -51.83
N VAL A 125 -10.52 -11.37 -52.61
CA VAL A 125 -11.91 -11.57 -52.19
C VAL A 125 -11.94 -12.61 -51.07
N ILE A 126 -12.53 -12.28 -49.93
CA ILE A 126 -12.77 -13.28 -48.88
C ILE A 126 -14.19 -13.84 -48.96
N ARG A 127 -14.29 -15.14 -48.68
CA ARG A 127 -15.56 -15.86 -48.72
C ARG A 127 -15.73 -16.71 -47.48
N ALA A 128 -16.94 -16.64 -46.93
CA ALA A 128 -17.44 -17.57 -45.95
C ALA A 128 -18.47 -18.51 -46.59
N SER A 129 -18.50 -19.75 -46.13
CA SER A 129 -19.47 -20.73 -46.57
C SER A 129 -20.01 -21.54 -45.40
N ILE A 130 -21.32 -21.79 -45.43
CA ILE A 130 -22.00 -22.82 -44.65
C ILE A 130 -22.39 -23.92 -45.63
N ILE A 131 -22.07 -25.15 -45.27
CA ILE A 131 -22.14 -26.32 -46.14
C ILE A 131 -22.95 -27.39 -45.40
N SER A 132 -23.75 -28.13 -46.14
CA SER A 132 -24.54 -29.22 -45.63
C SER A 132 -24.68 -30.26 -46.73
N ASP A 133 -24.33 -31.51 -46.43
CA ASP A 133 -24.42 -32.61 -47.38
C ASP A 133 -25.88 -32.83 -47.87
N THR A 134 -26.87 -32.42 -47.09
CA THR A 134 -28.29 -32.60 -47.41
C THR A 134 -28.96 -31.35 -47.99
N SER A 135 -28.47 -30.16 -47.66
CA SER A 135 -29.11 -28.90 -48.07
C SER A 135 -28.24 -28.02 -48.97
N GLY A 136 -27.05 -28.48 -49.36
CA GLY A 136 -26.14 -27.72 -50.23
C GLY A 136 -25.40 -26.61 -49.50
N GLN A 137 -25.02 -25.56 -50.24
CA GLN A 137 -24.13 -24.51 -49.74
C GLN A 137 -24.83 -23.15 -49.69
N VAL A 138 -24.43 -22.31 -48.73
CA VAL A 138 -24.67 -20.87 -48.67
C VAL A 138 -23.34 -20.17 -48.54
N GLU A 139 -23.18 -19.08 -49.29
CA GLU A 139 -21.96 -18.30 -49.31
C GLU A 139 -22.26 -16.83 -49.05
N THR A 140 -21.30 -16.15 -48.44
CA THR A 140 -21.26 -14.69 -48.40
C THR A 140 -19.84 -14.23 -48.68
N TYR A 141 -19.73 -13.04 -49.26
CA TYR A 141 -18.50 -12.54 -49.86
C TYR A 141 -18.21 -11.13 -49.34
N TYR A 142 -16.92 -10.81 -49.26
CA TYR A 142 -16.45 -9.44 -49.25
C TYR A 142 -15.56 -9.24 -50.47
N ASN A 143 -16.05 -8.46 -51.42
CA ASN A 143 -15.42 -8.29 -52.73
C ASN A 143 -14.32 -7.23 -52.76
N ALA A 144 -14.02 -6.59 -51.63
CA ALA A 144 -12.84 -5.74 -51.54
C ALA A 144 -11.58 -6.60 -51.37
N SER A 145 -10.46 -6.14 -51.91
CA SER A 145 -9.18 -6.84 -51.76
C SER A 145 -8.70 -6.73 -50.32
N VAL A 146 -8.50 -7.87 -49.67
CA VAL A 146 -7.66 -7.93 -48.46
C VAL A 146 -6.24 -7.52 -48.80
N ALA A 147 -5.55 -6.88 -47.86
CA ALA A 147 -4.16 -6.48 -48.06
C ALA A 147 -3.22 -7.66 -47.75
N ALA A 148 -2.19 -7.83 -48.59
CA ALA A 148 -1.16 -8.83 -48.36
C ALA A 148 -0.18 -8.35 -47.27
N ASN A 149 0.42 -9.29 -46.55
CA ASN A 149 1.44 -9.06 -45.52
C ASN A 149 0.95 -8.27 -44.30
N THR A 150 -0.37 -8.13 -44.10
CA THR A 150 -0.99 -7.47 -42.95
C THR A 150 -1.89 -8.43 -42.17
N TRP A 151 -1.95 -8.26 -40.85
CA TRP A 151 -2.85 -9.02 -40.00
C TRP A 151 -4.27 -8.47 -40.10
N HIS A 152 -5.22 -9.36 -40.33
CA HIS A 152 -6.65 -9.05 -40.41
C HIS A 152 -7.46 -10.01 -39.56
N HIS A 153 -8.54 -9.50 -38.98
CA HIS A 153 -9.47 -10.27 -38.18
C HIS A 153 -10.65 -10.72 -39.03
N TYR A 154 -10.88 -12.02 -39.07
CA TYR A 154 -11.94 -12.64 -39.84
C TYR A 154 -12.92 -13.32 -38.88
N VAL A 155 -14.20 -12.94 -38.94
CA VAL A 155 -15.26 -13.67 -38.22
C VAL A 155 -16.41 -14.06 -39.15
N ILE A 156 -16.82 -15.32 -39.12
CA ILE A 156 -18.12 -15.76 -39.67
C ILE A 156 -19.09 -16.00 -38.55
N VAL A 157 -20.34 -15.57 -38.73
CA VAL A 157 -21.44 -15.84 -37.80
C VAL A 157 -22.59 -16.43 -38.58
N TYR A 158 -22.99 -17.64 -38.20
CA TYR A 158 -24.22 -18.25 -38.68
C TYR A 158 -25.18 -18.44 -37.51
N ASP A 159 -26.30 -17.73 -37.55
CA ASP A 159 -27.30 -17.69 -36.47
C ASP A 159 -28.48 -18.64 -36.72
N GLY A 160 -28.42 -19.42 -37.80
CA GLY A 160 -29.47 -20.33 -38.25
C GLY A 160 -30.41 -19.71 -39.29
N THR A 161 -30.33 -18.39 -39.53
CA THR A 161 -31.15 -17.69 -40.53
C THR A 161 -30.30 -16.91 -41.53
N ALA A 162 -29.13 -16.42 -41.12
CA ALA A 162 -28.21 -15.66 -41.95
C ALA A 162 -26.75 -16.07 -41.70
N LEU A 163 -25.97 -16.11 -42.78
CA LEU A 163 -24.52 -16.14 -42.73
C LEU A 163 -23.99 -14.72 -42.84
N LYS A 164 -23.29 -14.26 -41.81
CA LYS A 164 -22.66 -12.95 -41.70
C LYS A 164 -21.15 -13.10 -41.74
N LEU A 165 -20.50 -12.15 -42.39
CA LEU A 165 -19.05 -12.05 -42.50
C LEU A 165 -18.60 -10.71 -41.95
N TYR A 166 -17.73 -10.77 -40.94
CA TYR A 166 -17.06 -9.61 -40.37
C TYR A 166 -15.58 -9.64 -40.74
N TYR A 167 -15.06 -8.46 -41.09
CA TYR A 167 -13.67 -8.22 -41.42
C TYR A 167 -13.20 -6.97 -40.69
N ASP A 168 -12.13 -7.10 -39.89
CA ASP A 168 -11.61 -6.02 -39.02
C ASP A 168 -12.73 -5.34 -38.20
N ASN A 169 -13.55 -6.18 -37.55
CA ASN A 169 -14.70 -5.79 -36.70
C ASN A 169 -15.83 -5.04 -37.43
N GLN A 170 -15.84 -5.01 -38.76
CA GLN A 170 -16.94 -4.46 -39.57
C GLN A 170 -17.75 -5.57 -40.22
N LEU A 171 -19.07 -5.47 -40.22
CA LEU A 171 -19.93 -6.37 -41.00
C LEU A 171 -19.80 -6.04 -42.49
N VAL A 172 -19.24 -6.95 -43.27
CA VAL A 172 -18.91 -6.72 -44.69
C VAL A 172 -19.70 -7.60 -45.67
N GLY A 173 -20.36 -8.65 -45.17
CA GLY A 173 -21.20 -9.52 -45.98
C GLY A 173 -22.33 -10.12 -45.16
N THR A 174 -23.51 -10.26 -45.77
CA THR A 174 -24.65 -10.99 -45.19
C THR A 174 -25.42 -11.69 -46.28
N THR A 175 -25.70 -12.97 -46.08
CA THR A 175 -26.57 -13.77 -46.93
C THR A 175 -27.65 -14.40 -46.06
N ASN A 176 -28.91 -14.03 -46.30
CA ASN A 176 -30.06 -14.60 -45.60
C ASN A 176 -30.41 -15.95 -46.23
N ALA A 177 -30.10 -17.03 -45.53
CA ALA A 177 -30.45 -18.37 -45.96
C ALA A 177 -30.41 -19.33 -44.77
N GLN A 178 -31.52 -20.02 -44.55
CA GLN A 178 -31.61 -21.08 -43.56
C GLN A 178 -31.05 -22.37 -44.15
N LYS A 179 -30.00 -22.89 -43.51
CA LYS A 179 -29.39 -24.20 -43.73
C LYS A 179 -29.35 -25.00 -42.44
N ALA A 180 -29.74 -26.26 -42.53
CA ALA A 180 -29.56 -27.20 -41.45
C ALA A 180 -28.10 -27.69 -41.45
N LEU A 181 -27.34 -27.23 -40.46
CA LEU A 181 -26.08 -27.86 -40.10
C LEU A 181 -26.44 -29.12 -39.30
N GLY A 182 -26.43 -30.27 -39.97
CA GLY A 182 -26.61 -31.56 -39.31
C GLY A 182 -25.46 -31.85 -38.33
N SER A 183 -25.66 -32.85 -37.47
CA SER A 183 -24.58 -33.33 -36.60
C SER A 183 -23.50 -34.04 -37.41
N THR A 184 -22.24 -33.71 -37.17
CA THR A 184 -21.11 -34.31 -37.90
C THR A 184 -19.81 -34.24 -37.11
N THR A 185 -18.86 -35.12 -37.44
CA THR A 185 -17.55 -35.25 -36.80
C THR A 185 -16.44 -35.30 -37.86
N LYS A 186 -16.41 -34.34 -38.79
CA LYS A 186 -15.35 -34.32 -39.81
C LYS A 186 -14.07 -33.73 -39.22
N THR A 187 -12.99 -33.80 -40.00
CA THR A 187 -11.74 -33.14 -39.64
C THR A 187 -11.91 -31.63 -39.81
N LEU A 188 -11.51 -30.88 -38.78
CA LEU A 188 -11.26 -29.46 -38.87
C LEU A 188 -9.82 -29.24 -39.34
N PHE A 189 -9.64 -28.50 -40.43
CA PHE A 189 -8.33 -28.10 -40.90
C PHE A 189 -8.13 -26.60 -40.71
N ILE A 190 -6.89 -26.26 -40.36
CA ILE A 190 -6.37 -24.90 -40.22
C ILE A 190 -5.19 -24.78 -41.18
N GLY A 191 -5.22 -23.75 -42.01
CA GLY A 191 -4.19 -23.43 -42.99
C GLY A 191 -4.19 -24.33 -44.23
N GLY A 192 -5.28 -25.03 -44.53
CA GLY A 192 -5.40 -25.76 -45.80
C GLY A 192 -6.32 -26.97 -45.76
N GLY A 193 -6.10 -27.88 -46.71
CA GLY A 193 -6.84 -29.14 -46.84
C GLY A 193 -7.41 -29.30 -48.24
N ASN A 194 -7.24 -30.50 -48.81
CA ASN A 194 -7.79 -30.92 -50.10
C ASN A 194 -7.36 -30.04 -51.30
N GLY A 195 -6.09 -29.60 -51.37
CA GLY A 195 -5.52 -28.88 -52.52
C GLY A 195 -5.74 -27.36 -52.51
N TYR A 196 -6.11 -26.81 -51.36
CA TYR A 196 -6.34 -25.38 -51.15
C TYR A 196 -5.52 -24.83 -49.97
N GLU A 197 -4.24 -25.18 -49.91
CA GLU A 197 -3.34 -24.85 -48.82
C GLU A 197 -3.10 -23.34 -48.69
N PHE A 198 -3.12 -22.87 -47.44
CA PHE A 198 -2.94 -21.45 -47.12
C PHE A 198 -1.47 -21.07 -47.15
N LEU A 199 -1.16 -19.92 -47.77
CA LEU A 199 0.16 -19.32 -47.73
C LEU A 199 0.13 -18.08 -46.82
N GLY A 200 0.78 -18.19 -45.65
CA GLY A 200 0.85 -17.09 -44.70
C GLY A 200 0.77 -17.53 -43.25
N LYS A 201 0.35 -16.62 -42.37
CA LYS A 201 0.28 -16.80 -40.92
C LYS A 201 -1.16 -16.83 -40.43
N ILE A 202 -1.43 -17.66 -39.42
CA ILE A 202 -2.74 -17.74 -38.73
C ILE A 202 -2.50 -17.68 -37.23
N ASP A 203 -3.40 -17.00 -36.52
CA ASP A 203 -3.33 -16.77 -35.08
C ASP A 203 -4.74 -16.69 -34.44
N ASP A 204 -4.80 -16.90 -33.13
CA ASP A 204 -5.95 -16.67 -32.23
C ASP A 204 -7.28 -17.22 -32.73
N ILE A 205 -7.29 -18.53 -33.02
CA ILE A 205 -8.46 -19.22 -33.55
C ILE A 205 -9.46 -19.48 -32.43
N ARG A 206 -10.73 -19.15 -32.67
CA ARG A 206 -11.85 -19.47 -31.79
C ARG A 206 -13.04 -20.00 -32.57
N ILE A 207 -13.65 -21.06 -32.05
CA ILE A 207 -14.89 -21.63 -32.60
C ILE A 207 -15.94 -21.69 -31.49
N TYR A 208 -17.14 -21.21 -31.78
CA TYR A 208 -18.28 -21.19 -30.87
C TYR A 208 -19.45 -21.97 -31.47
N ASN A 209 -20.18 -22.69 -30.63
CA ASN A 209 -21.40 -23.43 -30.99
C ASN A 209 -22.67 -22.54 -31.04
N ARG A 210 -22.48 -21.23 -31.12
CA ARG A 210 -23.53 -20.22 -31.12
C ARG A 210 -23.11 -19.03 -31.97
N ALA A 211 -24.08 -18.18 -32.30
CA ALA A 211 -23.80 -16.89 -32.90
C ALA A 211 -23.31 -15.91 -31.83
N LEU A 212 -22.16 -15.28 -32.08
CA LEU A 212 -21.72 -14.10 -31.31
C LEU A 212 -22.48 -12.85 -31.77
N ASN A 213 -22.74 -11.95 -30.83
CA ASN A 213 -23.24 -10.61 -31.13
C ASN A 213 -22.09 -9.61 -31.42
N THR A 214 -22.42 -8.40 -31.84
CA THR A 214 -21.43 -7.38 -32.22
C THR A 214 -20.51 -6.97 -31.05
N THR A 215 -21.01 -6.91 -29.82
CA THR A 215 -20.22 -6.60 -28.63
C THR A 215 -19.20 -7.71 -28.35
N GLU A 216 -19.62 -8.96 -28.49
CA GLU A 216 -18.77 -10.13 -28.32
C GLU A 216 -17.69 -10.22 -29.41
N ILE A 217 -18.04 -9.91 -30.66
CA ILE A 217 -17.07 -9.82 -31.76
C ILE A 217 -16.05 -8.72 -31.49
N ASN A 218 -16.49 -7.55 -31.01
CA ASN A 218 -15.59 -6.45 -30.66
C ASN A 218 -14.65 -6.83 -29.50
N ALA A 219 -15.13 -7.57 -28.50
CA ALA A 219 -14.29 -8.05 -27.40
C ALA A 219 -13.21 -9.03 -27.89
N VAL A 220 -13.54 -9.93 -28.82
CA VAL A 220 -12.55 -10.83 -29.43
C VAL A 220 -11.55 -10.05 -30.33
N TYR A 221 -12.02 -9.01 -31.02
CA TYR A 221 -11.18 -8.17 -31.89
C TYR A 221 -10.17 -7.31 -31.11
N THR A 222 -10.62 -6.70 -30.01
CA THR A 222 -9.81 -5.78 -29.20
C THR A 222 -9.01 -6.48 -28.09
N GLU A 223 -9.05 -7.81 -28.05
CA GLU A 223 -8.27 -8.61 -27.11
C GLU A 223 -6.77 -8.27 -27.23
N THR A 224 -6.16 -8.00 -26.09
CA THR A 224 -4.72 -7.77 -25.97
C THR A 224 -4.07 -8.94 -25.24
N PRO A 225 -2.83 -9.31 -25.59
CA PRO A 225 -2.16 -10.43 -24.95
C PRO A 225 -1.88 -10.06 -23.50
N CYS A 226 -2.14 -10.99 -22.58
CA CYS A 226 -2.05 -10.71 -21.14
C CYS A 226 -0.61 -10.32 -20.70
N THR A 227 0.41 -10.58 -21.52
CA THR A 227 1.79 -10.11 -21.31
C THR A 227 1.93 -8.59 -21.44
N TYR A 228 1.17 -7.93 -22.32
CA TYR A 228 1.27 -6.49 -22.57
C TYR A 228 0.69 -5.65 -21.42
N ILE A 229 -0.38 -6.15 -20.78
CA ILE A 229 -1.02 -5.45 -19.65
C ILE A 229 -0.13 -5.55 -18.40
N VAL A 230 0.51 -6.70 -18.15
CA VAL A 230 1.40 -6.90 -17.00
C VAL A 230 2.57 -5.91 -17.03
N TYR A 231 3.25 -5.70 -18.16
CA TYR A 231 4.38 -4.76 -18.21
C TYR A 231 3.98 -3.31 -17.90
N ASN A 232 2.93 -2.79 -18.54
CA ASN A 232 2.54 -1.38 -18.40
C ASN A 232 1.89 -1.08 -17.05
N THR A 233 1.07 -1.99 -16.51
CA THR A 233 0.43 -1.76 -15.20
C THR A 233 1.31 -2.14 -14.02
N VAL A 234 2.20 -3.14 -14.14
CA VAL A 234 3.20 -3.41 -13.08
C VAL A 234 4.20 -2.27 -13.03
N THR A 235 4.68 -1.73 -14.16
CA THR A 235 5.57 -0.56 -14.11
C THR A 235 4.87 0.65 -13.48
N ASP A 236 3.62 0.93 -13.83
CA ASP A 236 2.93 2.09 -13.26
C ASP A 236 2.52 1.87 -11.80
N THR A 237 2.02 0.69 -11.43
CA THR A 237 1.65 0.36 -10.05
C THR A 237 2.88 0.25 -9.16
N VAL A 238 3.95 -0.42 -9.59
CA VAL A 238 5.22 -0.43 -8.84
C VAL A 238 5.75 0.98 -8.72
N ARG A 239 5.71 1.79 -9.78
CA ARG A 239 6.16 3.20 -9.71
C ARG A 239 5.33 4.03 -8.75
N VAL A 240 4.00 3.89 -8.76
CA VAL A 240 3.08 4.64 -7.88
C VAL A 240 3.16 4.13 -6.45
N THR A 241 3.04 2.82 -6.22
CA THR A 241 3.11 2.22 -4.89
C THR A 241 4.50 2.39 -4.29
N VAL A 242 5.60 2.17 -5.02
CA VAL A 242 6.95 2.41 -4.48
C VAL A 242 7.16 3.90 -4.23
N ARG A 243 6.74 4.80 -5.13
CA ARG A 243 6.83 6.25 -4.90
C ARG A 243 6.03 6.67 -3.68
N ASP A 244 4.78 6.25 -3.54
CA ASP A 244 3.90 6.69 -2.45
C ASP A 244 4.24 5.99 -1.14
N THR A 245 4.55 4.70 -1.13
CA THR A 245 5.01 4.00 0.07
C THR A 245 6.38 4.52 0.51
N ILE A 246 7.36 4.74 -0.38
CA ILE A 246 8.62 5.37 0.03
C ILE A 246 8.37 6.81 0.48
N ARG A 247 7.57 7.60 -0.24
CA ARG A 247 7.31 9.00 0.11
C ARG A 247 6.53 9.16 1.41
N THR A 248 5.60 8.27 1.75
CA THR A 248 4.85 8.34 3.02
C THR A 248 5.63 7.69 4.13
N THR A 249 6.09 6.44 3.98
CA THR A 249 6.80 5.73 5.05
C THR A 249 8.17 6.35 5.32
N VAL A 250 8.98 6.67 4.32
CA VAL A 250 10.31 7.27 4.58
C VAL A 250 10.18 8.71 5.05
N ARG A 251 9.29 9.52 4.46
CA ARG A 251 9.14 10.92 4.88
C ARG A 251 8.44 11.02 6.23
N ASP A 252 7.33 10.34 6.45
CA ASP A 252 6.59 10.47 7.70
C ASP A 252 7.30 9.72 8.82
N THR A 253 7.82 8.51 8.59
CA THR A 253 8.58 7.81 9.64
C THR A 253 9.91 8.51 9.93
N LEU A 254 10.76 8.90 8.96
CA LEU A 254 11.99 9.62 9.33
C LEU A 254 11.73 11.01 9.89
N LYS A 255 10.73 11.75 9.39
CA LYS A 255 10.43 13.10 9.89
C LYS A 255 9.76 13.04 11.26
N ILE A 256 8.92 12.04 11.56
CA ILE A 256 8.34 11.83 12.89
C ILE A 256 9.39 11.27 13.83
N THR A 257 10.16 10.24 13.46
CA THR A 257 11.20 9.69 14.33
C THR A 257 12.33 10.68 14.59
N GLN A 258 12.79 11.47 13.60
CA GLN A 258 13.77 12.52 13.90
C GLN A 258 13.16 13.65 14.73
N ARG A 259 11.93 14.09 14.43
CA ARG A 259 11.35 15.25 15.12
C ARG A 259 10.81 14.91 16.50
N ASP A 260 10.35 13.71 16.75
CA ASP A 260 9.84 13.29 18.05
C ASP A 260 10.94 12.61 18.86
N THR A 261 11.67 11.64 18.32
CA THR A 261 12.74 10.99 19.10
C THR A 261 13.91 11.94 19.35
N ILE A 262 14.46 12.62 18.35
CA ILE A 262 15.62 13.48 18.61
C ILE A 262 15.20 14.74 19.37
N LYS A 263 14.09 15.40 19.00
CA LYS A 263 13.69 16.63 19.70
C LYS A 263 13.14 16.36 21.08
N VAL A 264 12.33 15.31 21.30
CA VAL A 264 11.74 15.02 22.63
C VAL A 264 12.78 14.34 23.50
N THR A 265 13.54 13.36 23.01
CA THR A 265 14.58 12.73 23.84
C THR A 265 15.72 13.70 24.12
N VAL A 266 16.23 14.47 23.15
CA VAL A 266 17.28 15.46 23.45
C VAL A 266 16.71 16.60 24.30
N ARG A 267 15.51 17.11 24.04
CA ARG A 267 14.96 18.18 24.88
C ARG A 267 14.63 17.69 26.28
N ASP A 268 14.05 16.50 26.46
CA ASP A 268 13.67 16.04 27.79
C ASP A 268 14.87 15.51 28.55
N THR A 269 15.77 14.74 27.93
CA THR A 269 16.99 14.30 28.61
C THR A 269 17.95 15.48 28.87
N VAL A 270 18.13 16.42 27.94
CA VAL A 270 19.03 17.56 28.19
C VAL A 270 18.36 18.63 29.05
N LYS A 271 17.07 18.93 28.88
CA LYS A 271 16.40 20.01 29.63
C LYS A 271 15.74 19.56 30.91
N PHE A 272 15.35 18.30 31.08
CA PHE A 272 14.89 17.78 32.38
C PHE A 272 16.04 17.11 33.12
N THR A 273 16.84 16.23 32.53
CA THR A 273 17.92 15.60 33.31
C THR A 273 19.00 16.60 33.68
N ILE A 274 19.51 17.45 32.77
CA ILE A 274 20.53 18.43 33.18
C ILE A 274 19.94 19.54 34.07
N ARG A 275 18.70 19.97 33.83
CA ARG A 275 18.07 21.01 34.66
C ARG A 275 17.65 20.48 36.02
N ASP A 276 17.09 19.29 36.13
CA ASP A 276 16.69 18.73 37.42
C ASP A 276 17.90 18.21 38.17
N THR A 277 18.85 17.52 37.53
CA THR A 277 20.08 17.09 38.23
C THR A 277 20.96 18.29 38.61
N LEU A 278 21.20 19.28 37.74
CA LEU A 278 22.00 20.46 38.15
C LEU A 278 21.23 21.48 38.99
N ARG A 279 19.89 21.52 38.97
CA ARG A 279 19.13 22.48 39.81
C ARG A 279 18.68 21.87 41.13
N ILE A 280 18.47 20.55 41.21
CA ILE A 280 18.14 19.84 42.45
C ILE A 280 19.43 19.51 43.20
N THR A 281 20.49 18.98 42.57
CA THR A 281 21.76 18.74 43.30
C THR A 281 22.44 20.06 43.71
N PHE A 282 22.27 21.15 42.95
CA PHE A 282 22.80 22.46 43.35
C PHE A 282 21.86 23.26 44.28
N ARG A 283 20.56 22.95 44.37
CA ARG A 283 19.67 23.54 45.40
C ARG A 283 19.65 22.73 46.69
N ASP A 284 19.58 21.41 46.63
CA ASP A 284 19.54 20.59 47.84
C ASP A 284 20.93 20.48 48.48
N THR A 285 22.02 20.35 47.71
CA THR A 285 23.36 20.20 48.29
C THR A 285 24.07 21.53 48.55
N VAL A 286 23.72 22.62 47.86
CA VAL A 286 24.37 23.95 48.05
C VAL A 286 23.43 25.01 48.65
N LYS A 287 22.11 24.78 48.72
CA LYS A 287 21.14 25.68 49.38
C LYS A 287 20.43 25.10 50.61
N VAL A 288 20.65 23.83 50.99
CA VAL A 288 20.24 23.29 52.32
C VAL A 288 21.42 23.28 53.30
N ALA A 289 22.28 24.29 53.17
CA ALA A 289 23.11 24.82 54.25
C ALA A 289 22.91 26.34 54.37
N VAL A 290 21.77 26.86 53.92
CA VAL A 290 21.35 28.24 54.22
C VAL A 290 20.73 28.20 55.61
N THR A 291 21.53 28.61 56.58
CA THR A 291 21.17 28.90 57.98
C THR A 291 19.90 29.75 58.07
N ASP A 292 18.83 29.19 58.62
CA ASP A 292 17.62 29.95 59.02
C ASP A 292 17.96 30.86 60.20
N THR A 293 18.54 32.04 59.91
CA THR A 293 18.85 33.05 60.93
C THR A 293 17.72 34.08 61.03
N LEU A 294 16.92 34.00 62.09
CA LEU A 294 15.98 35.04 62.48
C LEU A 294 16.75 36.25 63.05
N ILE A 295 16.54 37.44 62.50
CA ILE A 295 17.16 38.68 62.97
C ILE A 295 16.13 39.54 63.72
N ILE A 296 16.42 39.84 64.99
CA ILE A 296 15.61 40.70 65.87
C ILE A 296 16.37 42.01 66.10
N LYS A 297 15.84 43.12 65.58
CA LYS A 297 16.40 44.46 65.82
C LYS A 297 15.69 45.09 67.02
N LEU A 298 16.46 45.55 67.99
CA LEU A 298 15.99 46.19 69.22
C LEU A 298 16.44 47.65 69.26
N LYS A 299 15.60 48.52 69.82
CA LYS A 299 15.93 49.92 70.10
C LYS A 299 16.33 50.04 71.57
N THR A 300 17.54 50.52 71.85
CA THR A 300 18.04 50.79 73.21
C THR A 300 18.06 52.31 73.44
N THR A 301 17.54 52.80 74.57
CA THR A 301 17.20 54.22 74.77
C THR A 301 18.21 55.07 75.55
N ASP A 302 19.36 54.55 75.96
CA ASP A 302 20.17 55.21 77.01
C ASP A 302 21.33 56.11 76.54
N VAL A 303 21.39 56.54 75.27
CA VAL A 303 22.33 57.59 74.80
C VAL A 303 21.64 58.43 73.70
N PRO A 304 21.88 59.76 73.55
CA PRO A 304 21.08 60.64 72.66
C PRO A 304 21.21 60.39 71.14
N VAL A 305 21.78 59.26 70.74
CA VAL A 305 21.88 58.82 69.33
C VAL A 305 21.21 57.46 69.25
N GLU A 306 20.17 57.33 68.42
CA GLU A 306 19.43 56.08 68.26
C GLU A 306 20.37 54.95 67.81
N GLN A 307 20.64 53.99 68.70
CA GLN A 307 21.41 52.80 68.36
C GLN A 307 20.50 51.57 68.36
N PHE A 308 20.66 50.75 67.33
CA PHE A 308 19.99 49.46 67.21
C PHE A 308 20.97 48.35 67.58
N THR A 309 20.53 47.45 68.46
CA THR A 309 21.23 46.18 68.71
C THR A 309 20.50 45.07 67.97
N THR A 310 21.26 44.12 67.41
CA THR A 310 20.70 43.03 66.60
C THR A 310 20.97 41.70 67.28
N ILE A 311 19.91 40.95 67.59
CA ILE A 311 19.99 39.56 68.06
C ILE A 311 19.70 38.64 66.87
N LYS A 312 20.54 37.62 66.67
CA LYS A 312 20.39 36.59 65.65
C LYS A 312 20.03 35.26 66.32
N VAL A 313 18.98 34.60 65.85
CA VAL A 313 18.57 33.28 66.32
C VAL A 313 18.66 32.28 65.18
N TYR A 314 19.48 31.24 65.29
CA TYR A 314 19.68 30.26 64.21
C TYR A 314 19.94 28.85 64.76
N PRO A 315 19.52 27.78 64.05
CA PRO A 315 19.84 26.42 64.44
C PRO A 315 21.32 26.12 64.16
N ASN A 316 21.92 25.27 65.00
CA ASN A 316 23.15 24.55 64.67
C ASN A 316 22.79 23.11 64.27
N PRO A 317 22.80 22.78 62.96
CA PRO A 317 22.39 21.47 62.47
C PRO A 317 23.26 20.30 62.96
N SER A 318 24.45 20.59 63.47
CA SER A 318 25.41 19.56 63.91
C SER A 318 25.30 19.18 65.40
N THR A 319 24.55 19.94 66.20
CA THR A 319 24.55 19.78 67.67
C THR A 319 23.17 19.83 68.33
N ASP A 320 22.06 19.76 67.59
CA ASP A 320 20.68 19.86 68.13
C ASP A 320 20.45 21.06 69.09
N LYS A 321 21.06 22.20 68.77
CA LYS A 321 20.98 23.44 69.54
C LYS A 321 20.48 24.59 68.68
N ILE A 322 19.79 25.53 69.31
CA ILE A 322 19.49 26.85 68.76
C ILE A 322 20.44 27.85 69.41
N PHE A 323 21.16 28.59 68.59
CA PHE A 323 22.02 29.67 69.01
C PHE A 323 21.28 30.99 68.96
N VAL A 324 21.37 31.75 70.06
CA VAL A 324 20.92 33.13 70.18
C VAL A 324 22.16 34.00 70.32
N ASP A 325 22.63 34.54 69.20
CA ASP A 325 23.79 35.41 69.09
C ASP A 325 23.37 36.87 69.29
N ILE A 326 23.81 37.43 70.41
CA ILE A 326 23.51 38.78 70.88
C ILE A 326 24.58 39.78 70.43
N GLY A 327 25.80 39.30 70.14
CA GLY A 327 26.96 40.15 69.86
C GLY A 327 27.41 40.92 71.10
N ASP A 328 27.18 42.24 71.13
CA ASP A 328 27.60 43.11 72.23
C ASP A 328 26.55 43.11 73.37
N VAL A 329 26.81 42.31 74.40
CA VAL A 329 25.93 42.14 75.58
C VAL A 329 25.81 43.38 76.45
N THR A 330 26.76 44.32 76.38
CA THR A 330 26.78 45.50 77.27
C THR A 330 25.57 46.39 77.07
N LYS A 331 24.99 46.38 75.86
CA LYS A 331 23.81 47.17 75.48
C LYS A 331 22.48 46.53 75.90
N LEU A 332 22.50 45.28 76.36
CA LEU A 332 21.32 44.49 76.70
C LEU A 332 21.44 43.90 78.11
N SER A 333 22.19 44.56 78.99
CA SER A 333 22.36 44.14 80.38
C SER A 333 21.01 44.08 81.09
N GLY A 334 20.71 42.94 81.72
CA GLY A 334 19.44 42.68 82.42
C GLY A 334 18.27 42.25 81.52
N TYR A 335 18.46 42.13 80.21
CA TYR A 335 17.40 41.66 79.31
C TYR A 335 17.18 40.15 79.44
N LEU A 336 15.94 39.70 79.22
CA LEU A 336 15.55 38.29 79.21
C LEU A 336 15.10 37.85 77.82
N ILE A 337 15.45 36.62 77.45
CA ILE A 337 14.96 35.97 76.24
C ILE A 337 14.12 34.76 76.66
N LYS A 338 12.84 34.79 76.30
CA LYS A 338 11.85 33.77 76.65
C LYS A 338 11.30 33.09 75.40
N PHE A 339 11.14 31.78 75.45
CA PHE A 339 10.51 30.97 74.41
C PHE A 339 9.20 30.42 74.95
N TYR A 340 8.12 30.59 74.19
CA TYR A 340 6.80 30.01 74.48
C TYR A 340 6.39 29.08 73.37
N ASN A 341 5.84 27.91 73.71
CA ASN A 341 5.30 26.98 72.72
C ASN A 341 4.00 27.52 72.09
N SER A 342 3.44 26.78 71.13
CA SER A 342 2.19 27.16 70.44
C SER A 342 0.97 27.27 71.35
N LEU A 343 1.02 26.69 72.55
CA LEU A 343 -0.01 26.78 73.59
C LEU A 343 0.19 27.99 74.52
N GLY A 344 1.24 28.79 74.31
CA GLY A 344 1.57 29.95 75.15
C GLY A 344 2.28 29.62 76.46
N GLN A 345 2.76 28.38 76.62
CA GLN A 345 3.49 27.96 77.82
C GLN A 345 4.98 28.31 77.69
N LEU A 346 5.58 28.88 78.74
CA LEU A 346 7.01 29.19 78.79
C LEU A 346 7.82 27.89 78.84
N VAL A 347 8.70 27.70 77.84
CA VAL A 347 9.57 26.52 77.75
C VAL A 347 11.03 26.85 78.09
N VAL A 348 11.51 28.03 77.74
CA VAL A 348 12.90 28.47 78.02
C VAL A 348 12.90 29.93 78.45
N SER A 349 13.71 30.27 79.44
CA SER A 349 13.97 31.65 79.88
C SER A 349 15.45 31.80 80.21
N LYS A 350 16.16 32.66 79.49
CA LYS A 350 17.61 32.90 79.69
C LYS A 350 17.86 34.40 79.87
N LEU A 351 18.72 34.74 80.83
CA LEU A 351 19.23 36.10 81.04
C LEU A 351 20.36 36.39 80.05
N VAL A 352 20.38 37.59 79.48
CA VAL A 352 21.42 38.04 78.56
C VAL A 352 22.71 38.33 79.34
N THR A 353 23.58 37.33 79.44
CA THR A 353 24.87 37.43 80.14
C THR A 353 26.08 37.09 79.27
N GLN A 354 25.86 36.46 78.11
CA GLN A 354 26.90 36.00 77.19
C GLN A 354 26.55 36.39 75.75
N PRO A 355 27.57 36.64 74.89
CA PRO A 355 27.36 37.03 73.50
C PRO A 355 26.66 35.95 72.68
N LEU A 356 26.76 34.69 73.08
CA LEU A 356 26.08 33.55 72.47
C LEU A 356 25.38 32.75 73.57
N ILE A 357 24.06 32.59 73.46
CA ILE A 357 23.28 31.73 74.34
C ILE A 357 22.87 30.49 73.54
N GLU A 358 23.12 29.32 74.12
CA GLU A 358 22.72 28.04 73.55
C GLU A 358 21.43 27.54 74.21
N VAL A 359 20.46 27.15 73.39
CA VAL A 359 19.21 26.52 73.82
C VAL A 359 19.13 25.15 73.19
N GLU A 360 19.11 24.08 73.99
CA GLU A 360 19.00 22.73 73.44
C GLU A 360 17.58 22.50 72.91
N VAL A 361 17.46 21.90 71.72
CA VAL A 361 16.14 21.67 71.11
C VAL A 361 15.24 20.79 72.00
N LYS A 362 15.85 19.90 72.80
CA LYS A 362 15.12 19.08 73.77
C LYS A 362 14.47 19.90 74.91
N GLU A 363 15.03 21.06 75.28
CA GLU A 363 14.43 21.95 76.29
C GLU A 363 13.12 22.58 75.78
N LEU A 364 12.96 22.68 74.46
CA LEU A 364 11.75 23.21 73.83
C LEU A 364 10.62 22.16 73.78
N GLY A 365 10.94 20.89 74.00
CA GLY A 365 10.00 19.78 74.10
C GLY A 365 9.75 19.07 72.76
N SER A 366 9.06 19.72 71.82
CA SER A 366 8.64 19.09 70.56
C SER A 366 8.87 19.96 69.31
N LYS A 367 8.84 19.37 68.12
CA LYS A 367 8.88 20.14 66.87
C LYS A 367 7.57 20.95 66.74
N GLY A 368 7.66 22.22 66.37
CA GLY A 368 6.50 23.12 66.34
C GLY A 368 6.85 24.60 66.23
N ALA A 369 5.83 25.46 66.31
CA ALA A 369 5.98 26.90 66.31
C ALA A 369 6.19 27.45 67.73
N TYR A 370 7.16 28.35 67.88
CA TYR A 370 7.50 28.99 69.15
C TYR A 370 7.51 30.51 69.02
N ASN A 371 7.02 31.20 70.05
CA ASN A 371 7.15 32.64 70.20
C ASN A 371 8.41 32.95 71.02
N ILE A 372 9.27 33.83 70.51
CA ILE A 372 10.43 34.38 71.21
C ILE A 372 10.08 35.79 71.66
N GLU A 373 10.07 36.01 72.96
CA GLU A 373 9.95 37.32 73.58
C GLU A 373 11.31 37.78 74.08
N VAL A 374 11.65 39.03 73.77
CA VAL A 374 12.77 39.75 74.40
C VAL A 374 12.17 40.78 75.34
N LEU A 375 12.54 40.71 76.61
CA LEU A 375 12.11 41.61 77.66
C LEU A 375 13.29 42.48 78.08
N ASP A 376 13.05 43.77 78.29
CA ASP A 376 14.05 44.68 78.86
C ASP A 376 14.29 44.44 80.36
N SER A 377 15.23 45.19 80.95
CA SER A 377 15.55 45.09 82.38
C SER A 377 14.37 45.40 83.32
N SER A 378 13.30 46.01 82.81
CA SER A 378 12.06 46.30 83.54
C SER A 378 10.97 45.24 83.29
N ASN A 379 11.30 44.11 82.67
CA ASN A 379 10.39 43.03 82.26
C ASN A 379 9.31 43.45 81.24
N LYS A 380 9.53 44.52 80.46
CA LYS A 380 8.62 44.89 79.37
C LYS A 380 9.03 44.21 78.07
N VAL A 381 8.08 43.60 77.36
CA VAL A 381 8.34 42.99 76.05
C VAL A 381 8.70 44.08 75.04
N VAL A 382 9.93 44.04 74.55
CA VAL A 382 10.47 44.96 73.54
C VAL A 382 10.53 44.35 72.14
N ALA A 383 10.49 43.02 72.04
CA ALA A 383 10.30 42.31 70.79
C ALA A 383 9.58 40.99 70.97
N LEU A 384 8.74 40.65 70.00
CA LEU A 384 8.09 39.35 69.85
C LEU A 384 8.31 38.84 68.42
N ARG A 385 8.80 37.61 68.28
CA ARG A 385 9.00 36.94 66.98
C ARG A 385 8.56 35.49 67.04
N LYS A 386 8.30 34.90 65.87
CA LYS A 386 7.94 33.48 65.73
C LYS A 386 9.07 32.73 65.04
N ILE A 387 9.37 31.55 65.54
CA ILE A 387 10.23 30.57 64.87
C ILE A 387 9.46 29.26 64.68
N LEU A 388 9.83 28.49 63.67
CA LEU A 388 9.33 27.14 63.41
C LEU A 388 10.50 26.18 63.52
N ILE A 389 10.32 25.13 64.33
CA ILE A 389 11.29 24.06 64.51
C ILE A 389 10.67 22.81 63.90
N TYR A 390 11.32 22.27 62.86
CA TYR A 390 10.81 21.16 62.05
C TYR A 390 11.45 19.82 62.36
#